data_AF-A0A7H1RP66-F1
#
_entry.id   AF-A0A7H1RP66-F1
#
_cell.length_a   1.000
_cell.length_b   1.000
_cell.length_c   1.000
_cell.angle_alpha   90.00
_cell.angle_beta   90.00
_cell.angle_gamma   90.00
#
_symmetry.space_group_name_H-M   'P 1'
#
loop_
_entity.id
_entity.type
_entity.pdbx_description
1 polymer ?
#
loop_
_entity_poly.entity_id
_entity_poly.type
_entity_poly.pdbx_seq_one_letter_code
_entity_poly.pdbx_strand_id
1 'polypeptide(L)' 'MTLPQAGSSFFVGWGTLSLINAGLAQSKGRSGFGWWLGSLLGGPLATLLIVLLPPVGGRTG' A
#
# COMPACT_ATOMS: atom_id res chain seq x y z
N MET A 1 9.86 -1.89 33.33
CA MET A 1 8.99 -1.42 32.22
C MET A 1 9.89 -1.04 31.06
N THR A 2 10.06 -1.93 30.09
CA THR A 2 10.80 -1.62 28.85
C THR A 2 9.86 -0.86 27.91
N LEU A 3 10.28 0.31 27.43
CA LEU A 3 9.54 1.02 26.40
C LEU A 3 9.52 0.12 25.16
N PRO A 4 8.35 -0.13 24.53
CA PRO A 4 8.30 -0.93 23.31
C PRO A 4 9.27 -0.34 22.29
N GLN A 5 10.07 -1.21 21.68
CA GLN A 5 11.06 -0.84 20.67
C GLN A 5 10.32 -0.31 19.44
N ALA A 6 9.96 0.98 19.45
CA ALA A 6 9.09 1.59 18.45
C ALA A 6 9.61 1.38 17.01
N GLY A 7 10.93 1.27 16.83
CA GLY A 7 11.56 1.07 15.52
C GLY A 7 11.24 -0.28 14.85
N SER A 8 11.23 -1.39 15.59
CA SER A 8 10.98 -2.71 14.97
C SER A 8 9.52 -2.91 14.60
N SER A 9 8.60 -2.45 15.47
CA SER A 9 7.16 -2.49 15.21
C SER A 9 6.77 -1.57 14.05
N PHE A 10 7.39 -0.39 13.94
CA PHE A 10 7.16 0.53 12.82
C PHE A 10 7.58 -0.09 11.48
N PHE A 11 8.75 -0.73 11.40
CA PHE A 11 9.23 -1.38 10.17
C PHE A 11 8.33 -2.54 9.73
N VAL A 12 7.90 -3.40 10.67
CA VAL A 12 6.97 -4.52 10.39
C VAL A 12 5.58 -3.98 9.98
N GLY A 13 5.09 -2.94 10.65
CA GLY A 13 3.84 -2.26 10.29
C GLY A 13 3.90 -1.66 8.88
N TRP A 14 5.02 -1.06 8.51
CA TRP A 14 5.25 -0.48 7.19
C TRP A 14 5.30 -1.54 6.08
N GLY A 15 6.05 -2.63 6.29
CA GLY A 15 6.10 -3.75 5.33
C GLY A 15 4.73 -4.38 5.14
N THR A 16 3.98 -4.58 6.21
CA THR A 16 2.60 -5.10 6.15
C THR A 16 1.68 -4.15 5.37
N LEU A 17 1.75 -2.84 5.64
CA LEU A 17 0.97 -1.82 4.94
C LEU A 17 1.28 -1.79 3.43
N SER A 18 2.55 -1.96 3.03
CA SER A 18 2.93 -2.06 1.62
C SER A 18 2.30 -3.24 0.90
N LEU A 19 2.13 -4.39 1.58
CA LEU A 19 1.46 -5.57 1.02
C LEU A 19 -0.05 -5.37 0.90
N ILE A 20 -0.67 -4.72 1.88
CA ILE A 20 -2.10 -4.34 1.82
C ILE A 20 -2.34 -3.41 0.63
N ASN A 21 -1.49 -2.40 0.42
CA ASN A 21 -1.56 -1.52 -0.74
C ASN A 21 -1.43 -2.29 -2.06
N ALA A 22 -0.54 -3.28 -2.13
CA ALA A 22 -0.41 -4.14 -3.30
C ALA A 22 -1.70 -4.92 -3.62
N GLY A 23 -2.41 -5.41 -2.58
CA GLY A 23 -3.71 -6.05 -2.72
C GLY A 23 -4.81 -5.09 -3.17
N LEU A 24 -4.86 -3.89 -2.59
CA LEU A 24 -5.80 -2.82 -2.99
C LEU A 24 -5.59 -2.37 -4.44
N ALA A 25 -4.34 -2.35 -4.91
CA ALA A 25 -4.04 -2.05 -6.31
C ALA A 25 -4.52 -3.15 -7.26
N GLN A 26 -4.34 -4.42 -6.88
CA GLN A 26 -4.79 -5.58 -7.67
C GLN A 26 -6.31 -5.65 -7.79
N SER A 27 -7.06 -5.33 -6.72
CA SER A 27 -8.54 -5.28 -6.79
C SER A 27 -9.06 -4.21 -7.76
N LYS A 28 -8.21 -3.24 -8.12
CA LYS A 28 -8.47 -2.19 -9.12
C LYS A 28 -7.86 -2.49 -10.50
N GLY A 29 -7.41 -3.72 -10.75
CA GLY A 29 -6.83 -4.11 -12.05
C GLY A 29 -5.44 -3.53 -12.31
N ARG A 30 -4.72 -3.08 -11.28
CA ARG A 30 -3.34 -2.58 -11.39
C ARG A 30 -2.33 -3.65 -10.97
N SER A 31 -1.07 -3.48 -11.37
CA SER A 31 0.02 -4.40 -11.01
C SER A 31 0.32 -4.35 -9.51
N GLY A 32 -0.03 -5.40 -8.77
CA GLY A 32 0.24 -5.47 -7.33
C GLY A 32 1.71 -5.30 -6.97
N PHE A 33 2.61 -5.94 -7.73
CA PHE A 33 4.05 -5.87 -7.48
C PHE A 33 4.63 -4.46 -7.66
N GLY A 34 4.18 -3.72 -8.68
CA GLY A 34 4.61 -2.34 -8.89
C GLY A 34 4.14 -1.42 -7.75
N TRP A 35 2.90 -1.59 -7.30
CA TRP A 35 2.34 -0.85 -6.18
C TRP A 35 2.89 -1.25 -4.82
N TRP A 36 3.33 -2.50 -4.65
CA TRP A 36 4.08 -2.96 -3.48
C TRP A 36 5.41 -2.22 -3.36
N LEU A 37 6.23 -2.24 -4.42
CA LEU A 37 7.53 -1.58 -4.43
C LEU A 37 7.40 -0.06 -4.27
N GLY A 38 6.40 0.54 -4.94
CA GLY A 38 6.07 1.95 -4.75
C GLY A 38 5.63 2.28 -3.32
N SER A 39 4.94 1.37 -2.63
CA SER A 39 4.51 1.55 -1.25
C SER A 39 5.64 1.36 -0.22
N LEU A 40 6.66 0.55 -0.52
CA LEU A 40 7.84 0.45 0.35
C LEU A 40 8.55 1.80 0.50
N LEU A 41 8.55 2.63 -0.54
CA LEU A 41 9.15 3.96 -0.54
C LEU A 41 8.15 5.09 -0.20
N GLY A 42 6.93 5.02 -0.76
CA GLY A 42 5.93 6.07 -0.65
C GLY A 42 4.91 5.90 0.50
N GLY A 43 4.82 4.70 1.09
CA GLY A 43 4.00 4.44 2.25
C GLY A 43 2.52 4.82 2.10
N PRO A 44 1.94 5.57 3.06
CA PRO A 44 0.56 6.02 3.01
C PRO A 44 0.19 6.83 1.76
N LEU A 45 1.15 7.51 1.10
CA LEU A 45 0.87 8.24 -0.14
C LEU A 45 0.49 7.28 -1.28
N ALA A 46 1.12 6.11 -1.34
CA ALA A 46 0.72 5.07 -2.29
C ALA A 46 -0.71 4.57 -1.99
N THR A 47 -1.10 4.46 -0.72
CA THR A 47 -2.48 4.13 -0.33
C THR A 47 -3.47 5.17 -0.85
N LEU A 48 -3.19 6.46 -0.66
CA LEU A 48 -4.05 7.55 -1.14
C LEU A 48 -4.22 7.50 -2.66
N LEU A 49 -3.13 7.31 -3.41
CA LEU A 49 -3.18 7.14 -4.86
C LEU A 49 -4.03 5.93 -5.25
N ILE A 50 -3.83 4.78 -4.61
CA ILE A 50 -4.60 3.58 -4.91
C ILE A 50 -6.09 3.81 -4.68
N VAL A 51 -6.47 4.40 -3.55
CA VAL A 51 -7.86 4.64 -3.13
C VAL A 51 -8.55 5.65 -4.06
N LEU A 52 -7.88 6.75 -4.41
CA LEU A 52 -8.48 7.81 -5.21
C LEU A 52 -8.55 7.49 -6.71
N LEU A 53 -7.56 6.78 -7.26
CA LEU A 53 -7.59 6.48 -8.69
C LEU A 53 -8.67 5.42 -9.01
N PRO A 54 -9.43 5.57 -10.11
CA PRO A 54 -10.45 4.61 -10.53
C PRO A 54 -9.84 3.29 -11.05
N PRO A 55 -10.56 2.15 -10.99
CA PRO A 55 -10.08 0.89 -11.54
C PRO A 55 -9.64 0.99 -13.01
N VAL A 56 -8.59 0.26 -13.36
CA VAL A 56 -8.13 0.17 -14.76
C VAL A 56 -9.23 -0.55 -15.56
N GLY A 57 -9.66 0.09 -16.65
CA GLY A 57 -10.75 -0.42 -17.48
C GLY A 57 -12.15 -0.04 -17.01
N GLY A 58 -12.28 0.95 -16.12
CA GLY A 58 -13.58 1.55 -15.80
C GLY A 58 -14.28 2.03 -17.07
N ARG A 59 -15.26 1.27 -17.55
CA ARG A 59 -16.32 1.83 -18.39
C ARG A 59 -17.00 2.89 -17.55
N THR A 60 -16.92 4.14 -18.00
CA THR A 60 -17.88 5.17 -17.61
C THR A 60 -19.26 4.60 -17.96
N GLY A 61 -20.01 4.18 -16.95
CA GLY A 61 -21.45 4.02 -17.08
C GLY A 61 -22.10 5.38 -17.30
#